data_AF-X1QRB1-F1
#
_entry.id   AF-X1QRB1-F1
#
_cell.length_a   1.000
_cell.length_b   1.000
_cell.length_c   1.000
_cell.angle_alpha   90.00
_cell.angle_beta   90.00
_cell.angle_gamma   90.00
#
_symmetry.space_group_name_H-M   'P 1'
#
loop_
_entity.id
_entity.type
_entity.pdbx_description
1 polymer ?
#
loop_
_entity_poly.entity_id
_entity_poly.type
_entity_poly.pdbx_seq_one_letter_code
_entity_poly.pdbx_strand_id
1 'polypeptide(L)'
;MEIEIKLLADLILQAKKIVVFTGAGVSTESGIPDFRSPGGIWDKYDPDEFTIQKFLSSAKARRKHWKMLSESSLITETKPNPAHYAIA
;
A
#
# COMPACT_ATOMS: atom_id res chain seq x y z
N MET A 1 4.78 -22.08 -8.15
CA MET A 1 4.65 -20.88 -9.00
C MET A 1 3.76 -21.12 -10.23
N GLU A 2 4.17 -21.89 -11.24
CA GLU A 2 3.34 -22.08 -12.45
C GLU A 2 1.97 -22.75 -12.17
N ILE A 3 1.95 -23.72 -11.25
CA ILE A 3 0.72 -24.40 -10.82
C ILE A 3 -0.26 -23.42 -10.14
N GLU A 4 0.24 -22.51 -9.30
CA GLU A 4 -0.58 -21.54 -8.56
C GLU A 4 -1.18 -20.49 -9.50
N ILE A 5 -0.39 -20.01 -10.48
CA ILE A 5 -0.86 -19.07 -11.51
C ILE A 5 -1.97 -19.71 -12.34
N LYS A 6 -1.78 -20.97 -12.77
CA LYS A 6 -2.79 -21.69 -13.55
C LYS A 6 -4.09 -21.88 -12.74
N LEU A 7 -3.98 -22.28 -11.48
CA LEU A 7 -5.13 -22.43 -10.59
C LEU A 7 -5.90 -21.12 -10.42
N LEU A 8 -5.19 -20.00 -10.20
CA LEU A 8 -5.82 -18.69 -10.09
C LEU A 8 -6.51 -18.26 -11.40
N ALA A 9 -5.87 -18.48 -12.55
CA ALA A 9 -6.47 -18.18 -13.84
C ALA A 9 -7.77 -18.96 -14.07
N ASP A 10 -7.78 -20.26 -13.73
CA ASP A 10 -8.97 -21.10 -13.84
C ASP A 10 -10.10 -20.59 -12.92
N LEU A 11 -9.79 -20.17 -11.69
CA LEU A 11 -10.76 -19.58 -10.76
C LEU A 11 -11.36 -18.27 -11.30
N ILE A 12 -10.52 -17.41 -11.91
CA ILE A 12 -10.96 -16.16 -12.53
C ILE A 12 -11.90 -16.46 -13.71
N LEU A 13 -11.53 -17.39 -14.60
CA LEU A 13 -12.33 -17.75 -15.78
C LEU A 13 -13.69 -18.37 -15.43
N GLN A 14 -13.79 -19.09 -14.31
CA GLN A 14 -15.03 -19.70 -13.85
C GLN A 14 -15.95 -18.74 -13.09
N ALA A 15 -15.43 -17.61 -12.60
CA ALA A 15 -16.19 -16.67 -11.80
C ALA A 15 -17.15 -15.83 -12.66
N LYS A 16 -18.42 -15.73 -12.23
CA LYS A 16 -19.42 -14.87 -12.89
C LYS A 16 -19.33 -13.40 -12.44
N LYS A 17 -18.81 -13.17 -11.24
CA LYS A 17 -18.63 -11.86 -10.61
C LYS A 17 -17.37 -11.92 -9.76
N ILE A 18 -16.44 -11.00 -10.02
CA ILE A 18 -15.17 -10.92 -9.31
C ILE A 18 -15.15 -9.62 -8.52
N VAL A 19 -14.66 -9.70 -7.29
CA VAL A 19 -14.31 -8.53 -6.47
C VAL A 19 -12.80 -8.60 -6.23
N VAL A 20 -12.09 -7.55 -6.64
CA VAL A 20 -10.67 -7.42 -6.37
C VAL A 20 -10.48 -6.54 -5.15
N PHE A 21 -9.89 -7.09 -4.09
CA PHE A 21 -9.51 -6.34 -2.90
C PHE A 21 -8.00 -6.09 -2.93
N THR A 22 -7.61 -4.82 -2.91
CA THR A 22 -6.19 -4.41 -2.96
C THR A 22 -5.77 -3.71 -1.68
N GLY A 23 -4.47 -3.72 -1.42
CA GLY A 23 -3.84 -2.92 -0.37
C GLY A 23 -2.57 -2.26 -0.90
N ALA A 24 -1.82 -1.56 -0.04
CA ALA A 24 -0.61 -0.83 -0.44
C ALA A 24 0.43 -1.68 -1.21
N GLY A 25 0.47 -2.99 -0.96
CA GLY A 25 1.34 -3.94 -1.66
C GLY A 25 1.24 -3.86 -3.19
N VAL A 26 0.04 -3.64 -3.76
CA VAL A 26 -0.15 -3.56 -5.22
C VAL A 26 0.59 -2.38 -5.84
N SER A 27 0.94 -1.36 -5.06
CA SER A 27 1.60 -0.13 -5.52
C SER A 27 3.09 -0.08 -5.20
N THR A 28 3.65 -1.14 -4.59
CA THR A 28 5.10 -1.22 -4.31
C THR A 28 5.95 -1.17 -5.59
N GLU A 29 5.50 -1.86 -6.64
CA GLU A 29 6.12 -1.80 -7.98
C GLU A 29 5.93 -0.45 -8.68
N SER A 30 5.03 0.42 -8.19
CA SER A 30 4.91 1.81 -8.63
C SER A 30 5.85 2.77 -7.86
N GLY A 31 6.70 2.26 -6.98
CA GLY A 31 7.61 3.05 -6.15
C GLY A 31 6.97 3.65 -4.89
N ILE A 32 5.76 3.21 -4.53
CA ILE A 32 5.09 3.63 -3.31
C ILE A 32 5.37 2.58 -2.22
N PRO A 33 6.09 2.92 -1.14
CA PRO A 33 6.36 1.95 -0.08
C PRO A 33 5.06 1.51 0.58
N ASP A 34 4.97 0.22 0.91
CA ASP A 34 3.91 -0.25 1.78
C ASP A 34 4.25 -0.01 3.26
N PHE A 35 3.33 -0.43 4.13
CA PHE A 35 3.44 -0.20 5.55
C PHE A 35 4.22 -1.29 6.30
N ARG A 36 4.20 -2.54 5.85
CA ARG A 36 4.48 -3.73 6.70
C ARG A 36 5.48 -4.73 6.11
N SER A 37 5.81 -4.64 4.84
CA SER A 37 6.90 -5.46 4.28
C SER A 37 8.23 -5.06 4.91
N PRO A 38 9.25 -5.94 4.89
CA PRO A 38 10.59 -5.58 5.37
C PRO A 38 11.11 -4.29 4.73
N GLY A 39 11.51 -3.33 5.55
CA GLY A 39 11.92 -1.98 5.14
C GLY A 39 10.77 -0.99 4.89
N GLY A 40 9.52 -1.41 5.16
CA GLY A 40 8.30 -0.62 5.04
C GLY A 40 8.23 0.54 6.04
N ILE A 41 7.12 1.30 5.98
CA ILE A 41 6.97 2.52 6.79
C ILE A 41 7.06 2.21 8.30
N TRP A 42 6.47 1.10 8.76
CA TRP A 42 6.45 0.76 10.20
C TRP A 42 7.75 0.18 10.75
N ASP A 43 8.72 -0.16 9.89
CA ASP A 43 10.09 -0.45 10.35
C ASP A 43 10.86 0.84 10.70
N LYS A 44 10.40 1.99 10.20
CA LYS A 44 11.01 3.31 10.41
C LYS A 44 10.26 4.17 11.42
N TYR A 45 8.97 3.90 11.61
CA TYR A 45 8.04 4.72 12.37
C TYR A 45 7.16 3.85 13.26
N ASP A 46 6.94 4.27 14.50
CA ASP A 46 5.98 3.61 15.39
C ASP A 46 4.54 3.95 14.96
N PRO A 47 3.73 2.97 14.53
CA PRO A 47 2.37 3.22 14.06
C PRO A 47 1.46 3.88 15.10
N ASP A 48 1.73 3.67 16.41
CA ASP A 48 0.92 4.28 17.47
C ASP A 48 1.06 5.82 17.50
N GLU A 49 2.14 6.37 16.95
CA GLU A 49 2.34 7.81 16.80
C GLU A 49 1.44 8.45 15.72
N PHE A 50 0.83 7.64 14.85
CA PHE A 50 0.06 8.08 13.68
C PHE A 50 -1.45 7.90 13.83
N THR A 51 -1.93 7.64 15.04
CA THR A 51 -3.38 7.60 15.35
C THR A 51 -4.00 8.99 15.35
N ILE A 52 -5.30 9.07 15.07
CA ILE A 52 -6.04 10.34 15.11
C ILE A 52 -6.00 10.99 16.49
N GLN A 53 -6.06 10.20 17.57
CA GLN A 53 -5.99 10.68 18.94
C GLN A 53 -4.64 11.36 19.22
N LYS A 54 -3.52 10.77 18.77
CA LYS A 54 -2.20 11.37 18.91
C LYS A 54 -2.05 12.63 18.06
N PHE A 55 -2.57 12.59 16.83
CA PHE A 55 -2.56 13.74 15.94
C PHE A 55 -3.29 14.94 16.57
N LEU A 56 -4.46 14.73 17.17
CA LEU A 56 -5.22 15.82 17.80
C LEU A 56 -4.58 16.30 19.12
N SER A 57 -4.10 15.38 19.95
CA SER A 57 -3.58 15.70 21.29
C SER A 57 -2.15 16.24 21.33
N SER A 58 -1.34 16.02 20.29
CA SER A 58 0.09 16.35 20.32
C SER A 58 0.59 17.09 19.09
N ALA A 59 1.05 18.33 19.27
CA ALA A 59 1.71 19.08 18.21
C ALA A 59 2.98 18.38 17.70
N LYS A 60 3.69 17.65 18.56
CA LYS A 60 4.86 16.85 18.18
C LYS A 60 4.46 15.71 17.25
N ALA A 61 3.38 15.00 17.55
CA ALA A 61 2.85 13.93 16.70
C ALA A 61 2.41 14.48 15.34
N ARG A 62 1.73 15.64 15.29
CA ARG A 62 1.38 16.31 14.02
C ARG A 62 2.61 16.63 13.17
N ARG A 63 3.67 17.17 13.78
CA ARG A 63 4.92 17.46 13.06
C ARG A 63 5.56 16.19 12.49
N LYS A 64 5.58 15.10 13.25
CA LYS A 64 6.04 13.78 12.75
C LYS A 64 5.19 13.27 11.59
N HIS A 65 3.87 13.38 11.70
CA HIS A 65 2.94 12.99 10.63
C HIS A 65 3.20 13.75 9.33
N TRP A 66 3.31 15.09 9.40
CA TRP A 66 3.64 15.92 8.24
C TRP A 66 5.04 15.62 7.68
N LYS A 67 6.03 15.36 8.54
CA LYS A 67 7.36 14.95 8.10
C LYS A 67 7.32 13.62 7.33
N MET A 68 6.67 12.60 7.87
CA MET A 68 6.51 11.30 7.20
C MET A 68 5.83 11.46 5.84
N LEU A 69 4.74 12.26 5.75
CA LEU A 69 4.09 12.54 4.47
C LEU A 69 5.03 13.25 3.49
N SER A 70 5.81 14.24 3.95
CA SER A 70 6.77 14.96 3.09
C SER A 70 7.92 14.08 2.58
N GLU A 71 8.30 13.05 3.33
CA GLU A 71 9.33 12.09 2.96
C GLU A 71 8.77 10.92 2.13
N SER A 72 7.45 10.73 2.13
CA SER A 72 6.80 9.69 1.36
C SER A 72 6.75 10.06 -0.13
N SER A 73 6.88 9.06 -0.99
CA SER A 73 6.68 9.20 -2.45
C SER A 73 5.22 9.50 -2.84
N LEU A 74 4.34 9.80 -1.88
CA LEU A 74 2.95 10.21 -2.16
C LEU A 74 2.84 11.59 -2.81
N ILE A 75 3.94 12.34 -2.90
CA ILE A 75 4.02 13.69 -3.49
C ILE A 75 4.69 13.66 -4.88
N THR A 76 5.02 12.48 -5.42
CA THR A 76 5.64 12.34 -6.73
C THR A 76 4.64 11.92 -7.81
N GLU A 77 4.95 12.18 -9.09
CA GLU A 77 4.17 11.68 -10.22
C GLU A 77 4.35 10.15 -10.37
N THR A 78 3.64 9.36 -9.56
CA THR A 78 3.62 7.90 -9.67
C THR A 78 2.62 7.43 -10.73
N LYS A 79 2.95 6.37 -11.47
CA LYS A 79 2.09 5.78 -12.50
C LYS A 79 1.56 4.39 -12.09
N PRO A 80 0.40 3.95 -12.60
CA PRO A 80 -0.05 2.58 -12.44
C PRO A 80 0.99 1.59 -12.99
N ASN A 81 1.14 0.45 -12.32
CA ASN A 81 2.00 -0.66 -12.75
C ASN A 81 1.16 -1.78 -13.43
N PRO A 82 1.77 -2.84 -13.96
CA PRO A 82 1.07 -3.93 -14.65
C PRO A 82 -0.08 -4.56 -13.85
N ALA A 83 0.03 -4.67 -12.52
CA ALA A 83 -1.04 -5.23 -11.69
C ALA A 83 -2.32 -4.36 -11.74
N HIS A 84 -2.17 -3.03 -11.76
CA HIS A 84 -3.32 -2.12 -11.90
C HIS A 84 -3.98 -2.26 -13.27
N TYR A 85 -3.18 -2.37 -14.34
CA TYR A 85 -3.69 -2.56 -15.70
C TYR A 85 -4.34 -3.93 -15.91
N ALA A 86 -3.87 -4.98 -15.20
CA ALA A 86 -4.49 -6.31 -15.27
C ALA A 86 -5.86 -6.36 -14.58
N ILE A 87 -6.14 -5.42 -13.66
CA ILE A 87 -7.43 -5.32 -12.96
C ILE A 87 -8.44 -4.46 -13.73
N ALA A 88 -7.97 -3.50 -14.54
CA ALA A 88 -8.78 -2.51 -15.27
C ALA A 88 -9.52 -3.10 -16.48
#